data_AF-A0A1Q2CXA0-F1
#
_entry.id   AF-A0A1Q2CXA0-F1
#
_cell.length_a   1.000
_cell.length_b   1.000
_cell.length_c   1.000
_cell.angle_alpha   90.00
_cell.angle_beta   90.00
_cell.angle_gamma   90.00
#
_symmetry.space_group_name_H-M   'P 1'
#
loop_
_entity.id
_entity.type
_entity.pdbx_description
1 polymer ?
#
loop_
_entity_poly.entity_id
_entity_poly.type
_entity_poly.pdbx_seq_one_letter_code
_entity_poly.pdbx_strand_id
1 'polypeptide(L)'
;MLDWLVAYLLTCAVEIPLVVALVRRLGWAPGSARPLAETVAIAWALQLTHPLLWLVGTPDVARLVAAEVAVTVVEGTALAAWATGPCGADRSRKTWDRAMLVAVVANGSSLALGLLLRLLLA
;
A
#
# COMPACT_ATOMS: atom_id res chain seq x y z
N MET A 1 13.98 -11.90 16.10
CA MET A 1 12.71 -11.41 16.72
C MET A 1 12.37 -9.97 16.31
N LEU A 2 13.35 -9.13 15.95
CA LEU A 2 13.09 -7.77 15.43
C LEU A 2 12.92 -7.73 13.91
N ASP A 3 13.21 -8.83 13.21
CA ASP A 3 13.31 -8.87 11.75
C ASP A 3 11.98 -8.54 11.06
N TRP A 4 10.87 -9.01 11.62
CA TRP A 4 9.52 -8.66 11.14
C TRP A 4 9.20 -7.17 11.36
N LEU A 5 9.66 -6.59 12.47
CA LEU A 5 9.46 -5.17 12.76
C LEU A 5 10.30 -4.31 11.82
N VAL A 6 11.54 -4.72 11.52
CA VAL A 6 12.38 -4.03 10.55
C VAL A 6 11.74 -4.10 9.15
N ALA A 7 11.26 -5.27 8.73
CA ALA A 7 10.52 -5.42 7.48
C ALA A 7 9.28 -4.51 7.44
N TYR A 8 8.50 -4.47 8.52
CA TYR A 8 7.35 -3.57 8.68
C TYR A 8 7.69 -2.10 8.49
N LEU A 9 8.72 -1.63 9.20
CA LEU A 9 9.12 -0.23 9.14
C LEU A 9 9.64 0.14 7.76
N LEU A 10 10.34 -0.78 7.08
CA LEU A 10 10.79 -0.59 5.69
C LEU A 10 9.60 -0.52 4.72
N THR A 11 8.63 -1.42 4.85
CA THR A 11 7.38 -1.37 4.07
C THR A 11 6.70 -0.01 4.27
N CYS A 12 6.47 0.41 5.52
CA CYS A 12 5.85 1.70 5.83
C CYS A 12 6.63 2.87 5.24
N ALA A 13 7.97 2.84 5.34
CA ALA A 13 8.84 3.91 4.83
C ALA A 13 8.80 4.05 3.30
N VAL A 14 8.50 2.98 2.57
CA VAL A 14 8.38 3.01 1.10
C VAL A 14 6.94 3.32 0.67
N GLU A 15 5.97 2.59 1.21
CA GLU A 15 4.61 2.62 0.71
C GLU A 15 3.87 3.89 1.09
N ILE A 16 4.01 4.37 2.34
CA ILE A 16 3.27 5.55 2.80
C ILE A 16 3.60 6.79 1.95
N PRO A 17 4.88 7.14 1.69
CA PRO A 17 5.20 8.25 0.81
C PRO A 17 4.70 8.06 -0.62
N LEU A 18 4.76 6.83 -1.16
CA LEU A 18 4.29 6.53 -2.51
C LEU A 18 2.77 6.72 -2.63
N VAL A 19 1.99 6.14 -1.71
CA VAL A 19 0.53 6.28 -1.68
C VAL A 19 0.15 7.75 -1.57
N VAL A 20 0.75 8.48 -0.63
CA VAL A 20 0.47 9.92 -0.44
C VAL A 20 0.81 10.70 -1.72
N ALA A 21 1.97 10.46 -2.34
CA ALA A 21 2.38 11.16 -3.55
C ALA A 21 1.45 10.87 -4.74
N LEU A 22 1.06 9.61 -4.94
CA LEU A 22 0.20 9.20 -6.05
C LEU A 22 -1.24 9.70 -5.86
N VAL A 23 -1.81 9.57 -4.66
CA VAL A 23 -3.15 10.09 -4.34
C VAL A 23 -3.22 11.60 -4.56
N ARG A 24 -2.18 12.35 -4.17
CA ARG A 24 -2.10 13.79 -4.45
C ARG A 24 -2.03 14.09 -5.95
N ARG A 25 -1.23 13.32 -6.72
CA ARG A 25 -1.15 13.46 -8.19
C ARG A 25 -2.47 13.18 -8.88
N LEU A 26 -3.30 12.29 -8.32
CA LEU A 26 -4.63 11.97 -8.82
C LEU A 26 -5.68 13.05 -8.47
N GLY A 27 -5.32 14.06 -7.67
CA GLY A 27 -6.21 15.13 -7.26
C GLY A 27 -7.22 14.72 -6.19
N TRP A 28 -7.08 13.52 -5.60
CA TRP A 28 -7.97 13.02 -4.55
C TRP A 28 -7.72 13.67 -3.17
N ALA A 29 -6.65 14.46 -3.05
CA ALA A 29 -6.33 15.25 -1.87
C ALA A 29 -6.20 16.74 -2.24
N PRO A 30 -7.32 17.50 -2.35
CA PRO A 30 -7.27 18.93 -2.67
C PRO A 30 -6.51 19.69 -1.58
N GLY A 31 -5.65 20.63 -1.97
CA GLY A 31 -4.51 21.18 -1.19
C GLY A 31 -4.78 21.92 0.14
N SER A 32 -5.83 21.60 0.90
CA SER A 32 -5.99 22.03 2.29
C SER A 32 -5.32 21.03 3.26
N ALA A 33 -5.09 21.45 4.52
CA ALA A 33 -4.37 20.64 5.51
C ALA A 33 -5.15 19.38 5.96
N ARG A 34 -6.48 19.42 5.99
CA ARG A 34 -7.35 18.26 6.35
C ARG A 34 -7.19 17.08 5.37
N PRO A 35 -7.26 17.28 4.05
CA PRO A 35 -7.01 16.24 3.05
C PRO A 35 -5.65 15.55 3.14
N LEU A 36 -4.59 16.24 3.60
CA LEU A 36 -3.29 15.61 3.79
C LEU A 36 -3.32 14.63 4.98
N ALA A 37 -3.90 15.05 6.11
CA ALA A 37 -4.02 14.19 7.29
C ALA A 37 -4.86 12.93 6.99
N GLU A 38 -5.96 13.07 6.26
CA GLU A 38 -6.79 11.94 5.82
C GLU A 38 -6.05 11.02 4.85
N THR A 39 -5.26 11.58 3.92
CA THR A 39 -4.43 10.80 2.99
C THR A 39 -3.35 10.01 3.74
N VAL A 40 -2.71 10.62 4.74
CA VAL A 40 -1.72 9.94 5.58
C VAL A 40 -2.40 8.87 6.44
N ALA A 41 -3.60 9.14 6.96
CA ALA A 41 -4.35 8.19 7.76
C ALA A 41 -4.76 6.95 6.95
N ILE A 42 -5.26 7.11 5.72
CA ILE A 42 -5.56 5.96 4.86
C ILE A 42 -4.28 5.21 4.49
N ALA A 43 -3.18 5.92 4.15
CA ALA A 43 -1.92 5.27 3.83
C ALA A 43 -1.39 4.40 4.98
N TRP A 44 -1.51 4.87 6.23
CA TRP A 44 -1.22 4.07 7.42
C TRP A 44 -2.19 2.91 7.63
N ALA A 45 -3.49 3.12 7.38
CA ALA A 45 -4.49 2.08 7.54
C ALA A 45 -4.25 0.91 6.58
N LEU A 46 -3.76 1.18 5.36
CA LEU A 46 -3.38 0.13 4.40
C LEU A 46 -2.29 -0.77 4.97
N GLN A 47 -1.30 -0.23 5.70
CA GLN A 47 -0.19 -1.00 6.29
C GLN A 47 -0.62 -2.05 7.33
N LEU A 48 -1.87 -2.03 7.79
CA LEU A 48 -2.38 -3.06 8.71
C LEU A 48 -2.52 -4.44 8.03
N THR A 49 -2.43 -4.51 6.71
CA THR A 49 -2.45 -5.76 5.92
C THR A 49 -1.16 -6.57 6.10
N HIS A 50 0.00 -5.94 6.27
CA HIS A 50 1.30 -6.62 6.32
C HIS A 50 1.56 -7.40 7.61
N PRO A 51 1.25 -6.88 8.83
CA PRO A 51 1.33 -7.68 10.04
C PRO A 51 0.44 -8.93 9.96
N LEU A 52 -0.74 -8.83 9.34
CA LEU A 52 -1.64 -9.97 9.14
C LEU A 52 -1.06 -10.99 8.15
N LEU A 53 -0.40 -10.54 7.08
CA LEU A 53 0.35 -11.41 6.16
C LEU A 53 1.42 -12.23 6.87
N TRP A 54 2.19 -11.60 7.76
CA TRP A 54 3.30 -12.27 8.44
C TRP A 54 2.86 -13.23 9.53
N LEU A 55 1.65 -13.07 10.09
CA LEU A 55 1.07 -14.06 11.00
C LEU A 55 0.81 -15.42 10.32
N VAL A 56 0.61 -15.44 8.99
CA VAL A 56 0.35 -16.68 8.25
C VAL A 56 1.65 -17.44 7.96
N GLY A 57 2.81 -16.79 8.06
CA GLY A 57 4.12 -17.37 7.79
C GLY A 57 4.24 -17.81 6.32
N THR A 58 4.92 -17.03 5.49
CA THR A 58 5.13 -17.35 4.07
C THR A 58 6.52 -17.96 3.86
N PRO A 59 6.67 -19.31 3.87
CA PRO A 59 7.98 -19.97 3.86
C PRO A 59 8.72 -19.89 2.52
N ASP A 60 8.02 -19.63 1.42
CA ASP A 60 8.59 -19.59 0.08
C ASP A 60 8.18 -18.32 -0.69
N VAL A 61 8.98 -17.97 -1.70
CA VAL A 61 8.81 -16.74 -2.51
C VAL A 61 7.50 -16.75 -3.29
N ALA A 62 7.02 -17.92 -3.74
CA ALA A 62 5.79 -18.00 -4.51
C ALA A 62 4.56 -17.69 -3.64
N ARG A 63 4.52 -18.20 -2.40
CA ARG A 63 3.50 -17.87 -1.41
C ARG A 63 3.55 -16.41 -1.00
N LEU A 64 4.76 -15.85 -0.85
CA LEU A 64 4.91 -14.41 -0.58
C LEU A 64 4.27 -13.59 -1.72
N VAL A 65 4.65 -13.84 -2.97
CA VAL A 65 4.08 -13.13 -4.13
C VAL A 65 2.57 -13.28 -4.22
N ALA A 66 2.02 -14.48 -4.00
CA ALA A 66 0.58 -14.70 -4.02
C ALA A 66 -0.14 -13.89 -2.91
N ALA A 67 0.48 -13.78 -1.74
CA ALA A 67 -0.07 -13.05 -0.62
C ALA A 67 0.00 -11.52 -0.85
N GLU A 68 1.07 -11.03 -1.46
CA GLU A 68 1.21 -9.63 -1.92
C GLU A 68 0.15 -9.26 -2.96
N VAL A 69 -0.19 -10.18 -3.89
CA VAL A 69 -1.30 -9.97 -4.83
C VAL A 69 -2.63 -9.85 -4.08
N ALA A 70 -2.88 -10.70 -3.09
CA ALA A 70 -4.10 -10.63 -2.29
C ALA A 70 -4.19 -9.30 -1.51
N VAL A 71 -3.09 -8.87 -0.88
CA VAL A 71 -3.03 -7.58 -0.19
C VAL A 71 -3.23 -6.41 -1.15
N THR A 72 -2.58 -6.44 -2.31
CA THR A 72 -2.76 -5.42 -3.36
C THR A 72 -4.24 -5.23 -3.73
N VAL A 73 -4.99 -6.33 -3.87
CA VAL A 73 -6.44 -6.28 -4.17
C VAL A 73 -7.23 -5.68 -3.01
N VAL A 74 -6.94 -6.09 -1.77
CA VAL A 74 -7.61 -5.56 -0.58
C VAL A 74 -7.34 -4.06 -0.42
N GLU A 75 -6.09 -3.65 -0.54
CA GLU A 75 -5.67 -2.26 -0.38
C GLU A 75 -6.20 -1.36 -1.49
N GLY A 76 -6.11 -1.81 -2.74
CA GLY A 76 -6.69 -1.05 -3.86
C GLY A 76 -8.20 -0.89 -3.70
N THR A 77 -8.89 -1.89 -3.15
CA THR A 77 -10.34 -1.84 -2.93
C THR A 77 -10.67 -0.86 -1.81
N ALA A 78 -9.93 -0.91 -0.70
CA ALA A 78 -10.04 0.05 0.39
C ALA A 78 -9.77 1.49 -0.09
N LEU A 79 -8.74 1.69 -0.91
CA LEU A 79 -8.37 2.98 -1.47
C LEU A 79 -9.44 3.51 -2.44
N ALA A 80 -10.03 2.65 -3.28
CA ALA A 80 -11.15 3.03 -4.15
C ALA A 80 -12.39 3.44 -3.34
N ALA A 81 -12.71 2.71 -2.27
CA ALA A 81 -13.81 3.04 -1.38
C ALA A 81 -13.57 4.38 -0.65
N TRP A 82 -12.35 4.61 -0.18
CA TRP A 82 -11.95 5.88 0.43
C TRP A 82 -12.01 7.04 -0.57
N ALA A 83 -11.49 6.87 -1.79
CA ALA A 83 -11.52 7.90 -2.81
C ALA A 83 -12.96 8.30 -3.20
N THR A 84 -13.88 7.34 -3.30
CA THR A 84 -15.28 7.59 -3.69
C THR A 84 -16.16 8.11 -2.55
N GLY A 85 -15.78 7.90 -1.29
CA GLY A 85 -16.45 8.46 -0.12
C GLY A 85 -15.88 9.84 0.23
N PRO A 86 -14.97 9.93 1.22
CA PRO A 86 -14.37 11.18 1.70
C PRO A 86 -13.88 12.17 0.62
N CYS A 87 -13.26 11.68 -0.46
CA CYS A 87 -12.66 12.56 -1.48
C CYS A 87 -13.64 12.97 -2.60
N GLY A 88 -14.83 12.36 -2.65
CA GLY A 88 -15.83 12.66 -3.68
C GLY A 88 -15.43 12.27 -5.11
N ALA A 89 -14.48 11.34 -5.28
CA ALA A 89 -14.17 10.79 -6.60
C ALA A 89 -15.38 10.05 -7.19
N ASP A 90 -15.47 10.02 -8.52
CA ASP A 90 -16.56 9.33 -9.21
C ASP A 90 -16.45 7.81 -9.01
N ARG A 91 -17.61 7.14 -8.87
CA ARG A 91 -17.72 5.67 -8.77
C ARG A 91 -17.52 4.97 -10.12
N SER A 92 -16.59 5.45 -10.93
CA SER A 92 -16.30 4.86 -12.23
C SER A 92 -15.22 3.79 -12.14
N ARG A 93 -15.17 2.95 -13.18
CA ARG A 93 -14.09 2.00 -13.40
C ARG A 93 -12.70 2.69 -13.39
N LYS A 94 -12.61 3.94 -13.86
CA LYS A 94 -11.34 4.67 -13.89
C LYS A 94 -10.80 4.96 -12.49
N THR A 95 -11.66 5.30 -11.53
CA THR A 95 -11.23 5.52 -10.13
C THR A 95 -10.74 4.21 -9.51
N TRP A 96 -11.44 3.10 -9.79
CA TRP A 96 -11.01 1.78 -9.35
C TRP A 96 -9.66 1.37 -9.98
N ASP A 97 -9.51 1.52 -11.31
CA ASP A 97 -8.27 1.19 -12.02
C ASP A 97 -7.08 2.02 -11.48
N ARG A 98 -7.30 3.31 -11.18
CA ARG A 98 -6.29 4.18 -10.58
C ARG A 98 -5.94 3.75 -9.16
N ALA A 99 -6.93 3.38 -8.34
CA ALA A 99 -6.69 2.90 -6.99
C ALA A 99 -5.90 1.59 -6.99
N MET A 100 -6.21 0.67 -7.90
CA MET A 100 -5.41 -0.54 -8.12
C MET A 100 -4.00 -0.23 -8.55
N LEU A 101 -3.81 0.73 -9.48
CA LEU A 101 -2.48 1.12 -9.90
C LEU A 101 -1.65 1.66 -8.73
N VAL A 102 -2.25 2.46 -7.84
CA VAL A 102 -1.58 2.94 -6.63
C VAL A 102 -1.16 1.77 -5.73
N ALA A 103 -2.06 0.83 -5.46
CA ALA A 103 -1.78 -0.33 -4.63
C ALA A 103 -0.67 -1.22 -5.23
N VAL A 104 -0.74 -1.51 -6.54
CA VAL A 104 0.28 -2.29 -7.28
C VAL A 104 1.63 -1.61 -7.21
N VAL A 105 1.70 -0.29 -7.41
CA VAL A 105 2.97 0.44 -7.36
C VAL A 105 3.55 0.45 -5.94
N ALA A 106 2.73 0.66 -4.90
CA ALA A 106 3.17 0.66 -3.52
C ALA A 106 3.71 -0.72 -3.10
N ASN A 107 2.86 -1.76 -3.17
CA ASN A 107 3.20 -3.14 -2.80
C ASN A 107 4.34 -3.70 -3.67
N GLY A 108 4.31 -3.42 -4.98
CA GLY A 108 5.38 -3.84 -5.88
C GLY A 108 6.72 -3.22 -5.54
N SER A 109 6.75 -1.97 -5.07
CA SER A 109 7.99 -1.28 -4.68
C SER A 109 8.56 -1.84 -3.38
N SER A 110 7.73 -2.09 -2.37
CA SER A 110 8.17 -2.66 -1.09
C SER A 110 8.62 -4.12 -1.24
N LEU A 111 7.89 -4.93 -2.02
CA LEU A 111 8.29 -6.29 -2.37
C LEU A 111 9.62 -6.32 -3.12
N ALA A 112 9.78 -5.48 -4.15
CA ALA A 112 11.03 -5.41 -4.91
C ALA A 112 12.21 -5.01 -4.02
N LEU A 113 12.03 -4.06 -3.12
CA LEU A 113 13.04 -3.69 -2.14
C LEU A 113 13.35 -4.85 -1.19
N GLY A 114 12.34 -5.54 -0.67
CA GLY A 114 12.51 -6.70 0.20
C GLY A 114 13.28 -7.84 -0.46
N LEU A 115 12.98 -8.14 -1.72
CA LEU A 115 13.72 -9.13 -2.52
C LEU A 115 15.16 -8.69 -2.79
N LEU A 116 15.38 -7.42 -3.12
CA LEU A 116 16.72 -6.88 -3.34
C LEU A 116 17.57 -6.95 -2.07
N LEU A 117 17.03 -6.53 -0.93
CA LEU A 117 17.73 -6.62 0.36
C LEU A 117 18.04 -8.07 0.73
N ARG A 118 17.10 -9.00 0.49
CA ARG A 118 17.35 -10.43 0.70
C ARG A 118 18.50 -10.96 -0.17
N LEU A 119 18.63 -10.48 -1.42
CA LEU A 119 19.74 -10.87 -2.30
C LEU A 119 21.09 -10.26 -1.87
N LEU A 120 21.08 -9.03 -1.34
CA LEU A 120 22.30 -8.32 -0.94
C LEU A 120 22.83 -8.77 0.43
N LEU A 121 21.97 -9.33 1.28
CA LEU A 121 22.29 -9.74 2.65
C LEU A 121 22.38 -11.26 2.83
N ALA A 122 22.11 -12.04 1.78
CA ALA A 122 22.30 -13.49 1.72
C ALA A 122 23.73 -13.85 1.32
#